data_AF-A0A973MV25-F1
#
_entry.id   AF-A0A973MV25-F1
#
_cell.length_a   1.000
_cell.length_b   1.000
_cell.length_c   1.000
_cell.angle_alpha   90.00
_cell.angle_beta   90.00
_cell.angle_gamma   90.00
#
_symmetry.space_group_name_H-M   'P 1'
#
loop_
_entity.id
_entity.type
_entity.pdbx_description
1 polymer ?
#
loop_
_entity_poly.entity_id
_entity_poly.type
_entity_poly.pdbx_seq_one_letter_code
_entity_poly.pdbx_strand_id
1 'polypeptide(L)'
;MTATPAIRPYRSEDREALDDICIRTAHNGQDSRTVYADPAIFPTIFAAPYVVLEPELAFVLDDGHGRAVGYILGTADTPRFVEDFRTKWL
;
A
#
# COMPACT_ATOMS: atom_id res chain seq x y z
N MET A 1 -29.68 -2.97 0.44
CA MET A 1 -28.66 -3.82 -0.21
C MET A 1 -27.53 -4.02 0.78
N THR A 2 -27.12 -5.26 1.03
CA THR A 2 -25.95 -5.54 1.87
C THR A 2 -24.69 -5.23 1.08
N ALA A 3 -23.89 -4.28 1.58
CA ALA A 3 -22.54 -4.03 1.08
C ALA A 3 -21.72 -5.33 1.11
N THR A 4 -21.03 -5.65 0.02
CA THR A 4 -20.23 -6.89 -0.10
C THR A 4 -18.79 -6.52 -0.41
N PRO A 5 -17.79 -7.08 0.30
CA PRO A 5 -16.38 -6.83 0.01
C PRO A 5 -15.99 -7.23 -1.41
N ALA A 6 -15.12 -6.44 -2.05
CA ALA A 6 -14.67 -6.69 -3.42
C ALA A 6 -13.27 -6.11 -3.68
N ILE A 7 -12.52 -6.74 -4.59
CA ILE A 7 -11.25 -6.19 -5.08
C ILE A 7 -11.55 -5.09 -6.11
N ARG A 8 -10.86 -3.96 -6.00
CA ARG A 8 -10.92 -2.87 -6.98
C ARG A 8 -9.54 -2.21 -7.17
N PRO A 9 -9.32 -1.49 -8.29
CA PRO A 9 -8.13 -0.66 -8.43
C PRO A 9 -7.99 0.34 -7.27
N TYR A 10 -6.75 0.58 -6.88
CA TYR A 10 -6.38 1.62 -5.93
C TYR A 10 -6.82 3.01 -6.44
N ARG A 11 -7.16 3.90 -5.51
CA ARG A 11 -7.41 5.32 -5.75
C ARG A 11 -6.62 6.16 -4.76
N SER A 12 -6.34 7.42 -5.10
CA SER A 12 -5.61 8.35 -4.23
C SER A 12 -6.21 8.46 -2.82
N GLU A 13 -7.54 8.33 -2.70
CA GLU A 13 -8.24 8.41 -1.43
C GLU A 13 -7.95 7.21 -0.50
N ASP A 14 -7.47 6.09 -1.04
CA ASP A 14 -7.10 4.91 -0.26
C ASP A 14 -5.73 5.06 0.41
N ARG A 15 -4.98 6.15 0.14
CA ARG A 15 -3.60 6.30 0.59
C ARG A 15 -3.43 6.14 2.10
N GLU A 16 -4.28 6.78 2.89
CA GLU A 16 -4.23 6.70 4.35
C GLU A 16 -4.49 5.27 4.85
N ALA A 17 -5.48 4.58 4.26
CA ALA A 17 -5.82 3.22 4.63
C ALA A 17 -4.70 2.23 4.24
N LEU A 18 -4.12 2.40 3.05
CA LEU A 18 -2.98 1.60 2.58
C LEU A 18 -1.76 1.78 3.50
N ASP A 19 -1.46 3.01 3.91
CA ASP A 19 -0.37 3.30 4.84
C ASP A 19 -0.64 2.66 6.23
N ASP A 20 -1.85 2.76 6.78
CA ASP A 20 -2.23 2.11 8.05
C ASP A 20 -2.13 0.58 7.99
N ILE A 21 -2.63 -0.05 6.90
CA ILE A 21 -2.54 -1.50 6.71
C ILE A 21 -1.08 -1.94 6.66
N CYS A 22 -0.24 -1.21 5.91
CA CYS A 22 1.18 -1.51 5.81
C CYS A 22 1.86 -1.46 7.19
N ILE A 23 1.63 -0.38 7.95
CA ILE A 23 2.16 -0.22 9.32
C ILE A 23 1.72 -1.37 10.24
N ARG A 24 0.44 -1.74 10.20
CA ARG A 24 -0.15 -2.75 11.09
C ARG A 24 0.21 -4.19 10.74
N THR A 25 0.91 -4.39 9.63
CA THR A 25 1.36 -5.71 9.17
C THR A 25 2.87 -5.79 8.91
N ALA A 26 3.60 -4.69 9.12
CA ALA A 26 5.02 -4.58 8.80
C ALA A 26 5.97 -5.36 9.74
N HIS A 27 5.52 -5.80 10.92
CA HIS A 27 6.33 -6.59 11.84
C HIS A 27 6.05 -8.09 11.69
N ASN A 28 6.60 -8.72 10.65
CA ASN A 28 6.33 -10.14 10.33
C ASN A 28 4.82 -10.44 10.24
N GLY A 29 4.04 -9.56 9.62
CA GLY A 29 2.59 -9.66 9.55
C GLY A 29 1.84 -9.09 10.76
N GLN A 30 2.55 -8.66 11.81
CA GLN A 30 2.01 -8.01 12.99
C GLN A 30 2.24 -6.49 12.97
N ASP A 31 1.67 -5.82 13.97
CA ASP A 31 1.71 -4.37 14.10
C ASP A 31 3.11 -3.84 14.45
N SER A 32 3.62 -2.92 13.65
CA SER A 32 4.95 -2.33 13.84
C SER A 32 4.99 -1.15 14.82
N ARG A 33 3.84 -0.59 15.23
CA ARG A 33 3.77 0.65 16.03
C ARG A 33 4.41 0.55 17.41
N THR A 34 4.49 -0.65 17.97
CA THR A 34 5.10 -0.88 19.29
C THR A 34 6.58 -1.23 19.23
N VAL A 35 7.10 -1.49 18.03
CA VAL A 35 8.47 -1.98 17.82
C VAL A 35 9.35 -0.99 17.04
N TYR A 36 8.77 -0.01 16.34
CA TYR A 36 9.52 1.05 15.64
C TYR A 36 9.11 2.43 16.14
N ALA A 37 10.11 3.31 16.33
CA ALA A 37 9.89 4.69 16.77
C ALA A 37 9.17 5.54 15.72
N ASP A 38 9.43 5.28 14.43
CA ASP A 38 8.71 5.86 13.31
C ASP A 38 8.18 4.75 12.39
N PRO A 39 6.94 4.29 12.59
CA PRO A 39 6.34 3.25 11.76
C PRO A 39 6.02 3.73 10.34
N ALA A 40 5.93 5.04 10.08
CA ALA A 40 5.61 5.57 8.75
C ALA A 40 6.70 5.28 7.71
N ILE A 41 7.89 4.89 8.16
CA ILE A 41 8.97 4.41 7.29
C ILE A 41 8.56 3.19 6.46
N PHE A 42 7.68 2.32 6.99
CA PHE A 42 7.26 1.11 6.28
C PHE A 42 6.48 1.40 5.01
N PRO A 43 5.35 2.12 5.04
CA PRO A 43 4.65 2.46 3.81
C PRO A 43 5.50 3.33 2.89
N THR A 44 6.34 4.22 3.45
CA THR A 44 7.28 5.05 2.65
C THR A 44 8.23 4.20 1.80
N ILE A 45 8.61 2.99 2.24
CA ILE A 45 9.52 2.12 1.49
C ILE A 45 8.77 1.02 0.73
N PHE A 46 7.73 0.44 1.33
CA PHE A 46 7.17 -0.84 0.89
C PHE A 46 5.74 -0.75 0.32
N ALA A 47 5.12 0.43 0.28
CA ALA A 47 3.76 0.57 -0.25
C ALA A 47 3.57 1.82 -1.12
N ALA A 48 3.87 3.00 -0.59
CA ALA A 48 3.72 4.29 -1.26
C ALA A 48 4.43 4.41 -2.63
N PRO A 49 5.67 3.90 -2.81
CA PRO A 49 6.35 3.97 -4.11
C PRO A 49 5.58 3.25 -5.22
N TYR A 50 4.96 2.12 -4.89
CA TYR A 50 4.22 1.31 -5.86
C TYR A 50 2.97 2.04 -6.36
N VAL A 51 2.20 2.64 -5.45
CA VAL A 51 0.97 3.37 -5.83
C VAL A 51 1.23 4.74 -6.46
N VAL A 52 2.47 5.23 -6.42
CA VAL A 52 2.88 6.48 -7.08
C VAL A 52 3.52 6.20 -8.44
N LEU A 53 4.40 5.20 -8.53
CA LEU A 53 5.17 4.92 -9.75
C LEU A 53 4.42 4.01 -10.73
N GLU A 54 3.65 3.04 -10.24
CA GLU A 54 2.88 2.09 -11.08
C GLU A 54 1.46 1.86 -10.48
N PRO A 55 0.64 2.92 -10.31
CA PRO A 55 -0.70 2.83 -9.71
C PRO A 55 -1.63 1.84 -10.40
N GLU A 56 -1.44 1.58 -11.70
CA GLU A 56 -2.20 0.62 -12.49
C GLU A 56 -2.02 -0.84 -12.05
N LEU A 57 -0.97 -1.13 -11.27
CA LEU A 57 -0.70 -2.45 -10.69
C LEU A 57 -1.10 -2.56 -9.21
N ALA A 58 -1.74 -1.52 -8.66
CA ALA A 58 -2.19 -1.50 -7.28
C ALA A 58 -3.70 -1.75 -7.15
N PHE A 59 -4.07 -2.67 -6.27
CA PHE A 59 -5.44 -3.03 -5.98
C PHE A 59 -5.67 -3.07 -4.47
N VAL A 60 -6.89 -2.75 -4.06
CA VAL A 60 -7.34 -2.81 -2.67
C VAL A 60 -8.54 -3.75 -2.54
N LEU A 61 -8.67 -4.37 -1.37
CA LEU A 61 -9.91 -5.00 -0.93
C LEU A 61 -10.78 -3.92 -0.28
N ASP A 62 -11.89 -3.59 -0.92
CA ASP A 62 -12.93 -2.72 -0.37
C ASP A 62 -13.82 -3.52 0.58
N ASP A 63 -14.22 -2.94 1.71
CA ASP A 63 -15.13 -3.57 2.68
C ASP A 63 -16.62 -3.56 2.26
N GLY A 64 -16.92 -2.97 1.10
CA GLY A 64 -18.27 -2.75 0.57
C GLY A 64 -18.85 -1.39 0.93
N HIS A 65 -18.17 -0.62 1.78
CA HIS A 65 -18.54 0.74 2.18
C HIS A 65 -17.59 1.81 1.63
N GLY A 66 -16.64 1.42 0.76
CA GLY A 66 -15.67 2.33 0.14
C GLY A 66 -14.30 2.31 0.80
N ARG A 67 -14.12 1.63 1.95
CA ARG A 67 -12.85 1.65 2.69
C ARG A 67 -11.96 0.49 2.26
N ALA A 68 -10.71 0.80 1.91
CA ALA A 68 -9.67 -0.21 1.74
C ALA A 68 -9.33 -0.88 3.09
N VAL A 69 -9.37 -2.21 3.12
CA VAL A 69 -9.06 -3.05 4.30
C VAL A 69 -7.97 -4.10 4.02
N GLY A 70 -7.46 -4.13 2.80
CA GLY A 70 -6.30 -4.92 2.38
C GLY A 70 -5.79 -4.39 1.05
N TYR A 71 -4.56 -4.75 0.67
CA TYR A 71 -3.99 -4.35 -0.62
C TYR A 71 -3.14 -5.47 -1.24
N ILE A 72 -2.99 -5.39 -2.56
CA ILE A 72 -1.95 -6.06 -3.32
C ILE A 72 -1.37 -5.05 -4.30
N LEU A 73 -0.05 -5.00 -4.37
CA LEU A 73 0.71 -4.04 -5.17
C LEU A 73 1.99 -4.70 -5.67
N GLY A 74 2.59 -4.11 -6.70
CA GLY A 74 3.81 -4.62 -7.29
C GLY A 74 4.28 -3.74 -8.44
N THR A 75 5.30 -4.23 -9.14
CA THR A 75 5.85 -3.61 -10.35
C THR A 75 5.93 -4.65 -11.46
N ALA A 76 5.77 -4.23 -12.70
CA ALA A 76 5.92 -5.09 -13.87
C ALA A 76 7.39 -5.41 -14.20
N ASP A 77 8.33 -4.55 -13.78
CA ASP A 77 9.76 -4.67 -14.12
C ASP A 77 10.62 -4.20 -12.94
N THR A 78 11.20 -5.16 -12.21
CA THR A 78 12.00 -4.86 -11.02
C THR A 78 13.22 -3.98 -11.30
N PRO A 79 14.08 -4.25 -12.30
CA PRO A 79 15.19 -3.35 -12.64
C PRO A 79 14.77 -1.90 -12.90
N ARG A 80 13.71 -1.70 -13.70
CA ARG A 80 13.17 -0.36 -13.99
C ARG A 80 12.62 0.31 -12.75
N PHE A 81 11.85 -0.43 -11.93
CA PHE A 81 11.30 0.10 -10.69
C PHE A 81 12.39 0.51 -9.70
N VAL A 82 13.50 -0.23 -9.61
CA VAL A 82 14.63 0.14 -8.75
C VAL A 82 15.27 1.46 -9.21
N GLU A 83 15.40 1.68 -10.51
CA GLU A 83 15.91 2.95 -11.05
C GLU A 83 14.94 4.11 -10.77
N ASP A 84 13.65 3.89 -11.00
CA ASP A 84 12.61 4.90 -10.75
C ASP A 84 12.48 5.21 -9.25
N PHE A 85 12.56 4.19 -8.39
CA PHE A 85 12.60 4.36 -6.93
C PHE A 85 13.78 5.25 -6.53
N ARG A 86 14.97 5.02 -7.10
CA ARG A 86 16.15 5.82 -6.79
C ARG A 86 16.07 7.26 -7.28
N THR A 87 15.47 7.49 -8.45
CA THR A 87 15.54 8.78 -9.15
C THR A 87 14.31 9.67 -8.98
N LYS A 88 13.16 9.09 -8.61
CA LYS A 88 11.87 9.78 -8.50
C LYS A 88 11.26 9.71 -7.11
N TRP A 89 11.64 8.73 -6.29
CA TRP A 89 11.05 8.53 -4.96
C TRP A 89 11.97 8.96 -3.80
N LEU A 90 13.25 8.56 -3.85
CA LEU A 90 14.28 8.99 -2.89
C LEU A 90 14.79 10.40 -3.20
#